data_AF-A0A8T2ZKA7-F1
#
_entry.id   AF-A0A8T2ZKA7-F1
#
_cell.length_a   1.000
_cell.length_b   1.000
_cell.length_c   1.000
_cell.angle_alpha   90.00
_cell.angle_beta   90.00
_cell.angle_gamma   90.00
#
_symmetry.space_group_name_H-M   'P 1'
#
loop_
_entity.id
_entity.type
_entity.pdbx_description
1 polymer ?
#
loop_
_entity_poly.entity_id
_entity_poly.type
_entity_poly.pdbx_seq_one_letter_code
_entity_poly.pdbx_strand_id
1 'polypeptide(L)'
;VAERTLFLWNNDHIRNLITQNRRVILPIIFPALERNTRGHWNQAVQSLTLNVKKIFSDADQEIFDECLVKFEEDEVKQMETREKRDLTWKCLEDVATSKVVSNEAVLVSKFISSVAIASGTSPRATAAG
;
A
#
# COMPACT_ATOMS: atom_id res chain seq x y z
N VAL A 1 -15.86 17.09 -5.94
CA VAL A 1 -15.36 16.22 -7.04
C VAL A 1 -16.11 14.91 -7.08
N ALA A 2 -16.12 14.11 -6.00
CA ALA A 2 -16.79 12.80 -5.94
C ALA A 2 -18.23 12.79 -6.50
N GLU A 3 -19.07 13.74 -6.08
CA GLU A 3 -20.45 13.86 -6.56
C GLU A 3 -20.53 13.97 -8.10
N ARG A 4 -19.75 14.88 -8.71
CA ARG A 4 -19.70 15.07 -10.17
C ARG A 4 -19.20 13.82 -10.90
N THR A 5 -18.27 13.08 -10.31
CA THR A 5 -17.79 11.82 -10.87
C THR A 5 -18.87 10.73 -10.79
N LEU A 6 -19.57 10.59 -9.66
CA LEU A 6 -20.65 9.60 -9.50
C LEU A 6 -21.83 9.90 -10.44
N PHE A 7 -22.08 11.17 -10.76
CA PHE A 7 -23.08 11.56 -11.75
C PHE A 7 -22.84 11.03 -13.16
N LEU A 8 -21.64 10.54 -13.50
CA LEU A 8 -21.39 9.89 -14.79
C LEU A 8 -22.30 8.67 -15.01
N TRP A 9 -22.69 7.98 -13.94
CA TRP A 9 -23.63 6.86 -14.01
C TRP A 9 -25.05 7.27 -14.36
N ASN A 10 -25.41 8.57 -14.31
CA ASN A 10 -26.73 9.03 -14.75
C ASN A 10 -26.85 9.18 -16.27
N ASN A 11 -25.72 9.18 -16.98
CA ASN A 11 -25.73 9.18 -18.43
C ASN A 11 -25.88 7.74 -18.93
N ASP A 12 -26.98 7.42 -19.61
CA ASP A 12 -27.27 6.04 -20.01
C ASP A 12 -26.24 5.47 -20.99
N HIS A 13 -25.65 6.29 -21.86
CA HIS A 13 -24.61 5.82 -22.76
C HIS A 13 -23.36 5.38 -21.99
N ILE A 14 -22.90 6.22 -21.05
CA ILE A 14 -21.75 5.91 -20.19
C ILE A 14 -22.06 4.71 -19.29
N ARG A 15 -23.23 4.70 -18.65
CA ARG A 15 -23.70 3.62 -17.79
C ARG A 15 -23.68 2.29 -18.54
N ASN A 16 -24.24 2.24 -19.75
CA ASN A 16 -24.30 1.03 -20.55
C ASN A 16 -22.91 0.51 -20.94
N LEU A 17 -22.00 1.38 -21.36
CA LEU A 17 -20.62 1.01 -21.67
C LEU A 17 -19.90 0.44 -20.44
N ILE A 18 -20.09 1.07 -19.28
CA ILE A 18 -19.51 0.60 -18.01
C ILE A 18 -20.07 -0.78 -17.63
N THR A 19 -21.39 -0.97 -17.71
CA THR A 19 -22.05 -2.23 -17.35
C THR A 19 -21.68 -3.38 -18.29
N GLN A 20 -21.49 -3.12 -19.59
CA GLN A 20 -20.99 -4.12 -20.54
C GLN A 20 -19.57 -4.59 -20.20
N ASN A 21 -18.74 -3.70 -19.65
CA ASN A 21 -17.35 -3.97 -19.27
C ASN A 21 -17.17 -4.24 -17.76
N ARG A 22 -18.25 -4.58 -17.05
CA ARG A 22 -18.28 -4.73 -15.59
C ARG A 22 -17.24 -5.71 -15.03
N ARG A 23 -16.93 -6.80 -15.76
CA ARG A 23 -15.92 -7.80 -15.35
C ARG A 23 -14.54 -7.20 -15.08
N VAL A 24 -14.20 -6.10 -15.75
CA VAL A 24 -12.92 -5.39 -15.60
C VAL A 24 -13.09 -4.14 -14.74
N ILE A 25 -14.14 -3.36 -14.97
CA ILE A 25 -14.31 -2.07 -14.30
C ILE A 25 -14.70 -2.24 -12.84
N LEU A 26 -15.65 -3.12 -12.53
CA LEU A 26 -16.21 -3.27 -11.18
C LEU A 26 -15.11 -3.61 -10.16
N PRO A 27 -14.25 -4.63 -10.36
CA PRO A 27 -13.18 -4.94 -9.40
C PRO A 27 -12.23 -3.78 -9.11
N ILE A 28 -12.02 -2.86 -10.06
CA ILE A 28 -11.11 -1.71 -9.90
C ILE A 28 -11.75 -0.63 -9.01
N ILE A 29 -13.04 -0.35 -9.21
CA ILE A 29 -13.72 0.75 -8.52
C ILE A 29 -14.40 0.30 -7.21
N PHE A 30 -14.70 -0.99 -7.07
CA PHE A 30 -15.46 -1.55 -5.96
C PHE A 30 -14.90 -1.16 -4.58
N PRO A 31 -13.58 -1.23 -4.31
CA PRO A 31 -13.05 -0.84 -3.00
C PRO A 31 -13.34 0.63 -2.64
N ALA A 32 -13.35 1.52 -3.63
CA ALA A 32 -13.67 2.93 -3.41
C ALA A 32 -15.17 3.12 -3.13
N LEU A 33 -16.04 2.37 -3.82
CA LEU A 33 -17.48 2.39 -3.57
C LEU A 33 -17.80 1.87 -2.16
N GLU A 34 -17.20 0.76 -1.73
CA GLU A 34 -17.45 0.21 -0.39
C GLU A 34 -17.02 1.15 0.73
N ARG A 35 -15.80 1.69 0.66
CA ARG A 35 -15.29 2.64 1.66
C ARG A 35 -16.15 3.90 1.73
N ASN A 36 -16.64 4.38 0.58
CA ASN A 36 -17.56 5.51 0.55
C ASN A 36 -18.88 5.20 1.27
N THR A 37 -19.43 3.99 1.11
CA THR A 37 -20.66 3.60 1.82
C THR A 37 -20.47 3.38 3.32
N ARG A 38 -19.26 3.02 3.77
CA ARG A 38 -18.97 2.77 5.19
C ARG A 38 -18.80 4.03 6.04
N GLY A 39 -18.61 5.22 5.45
CA GLY A 39 -18.40 6.42 6.27
C GLY A 39 -18.02 7.70 5.54
N HIS A 40 -18.41 7.88 4.27
CA HIS A 40 -18.15 9.16 3.61
C HIS A 40 -18.89 10.30 4.32
N TRP A 41 -18.21 11.38 4.70
CA TRP A 41 -18.79 12.48 5.52
C TRP A 41 -20.01 13.18 4.88
N ASN A 42 -20.12 13.16 3.55
CA ASN A 42 -21.24 13.76 2.81
C ASN A 42 -22.32 12.71 2.45
N GLN A 43 -23.53 12.90 2.94
CA GLN A 43 -24.67 12.00 2.74
C GLN A 43 -25.11 11.87 1.27
N ALA A 44 -25.03 12.93 0.47
CA ALA A 44 -25.40 12.88 -0.95
C ALA A 44 -24.44 11.98 -1.72
N VAL A 45 -23.15 12.04 -1.40
CA VAL A 45 -22.14 11.15 -1.99
C VAL A 45 -22.37 9.70 -1.56
N GLN A 46 -22.73 9.44 -0.30
CA GLN A 46 -23.11 8.09 0.14
C GLN A 46 -24.31 7.55 -0.67
N SER A 47 -25.36 8.35 -0.82
CA SER A 47 -26.57 7.97 -1.57
C SER A 47 -26.29 7.70 -3.05
N LEU A 48 -25.51 8.57 -3.70
CA LEU A 48 -25.08 8.36 -5.09
C LEU A 48 -24.22 7.09 -5.23
N THR A 49 -23.34 6.82 -4.26
CA THR A 49 -22.52 5.60 -4.25
C THR A 49 -23.38 4.35 -4.13
N LEU A 50 -24.41 4.36 -3.26
CA LEU A 50 -25.36 3.26 -3.14
C LEU A 50 -26.13 3.01 -4.44
N ASN A 51 -26.52 4.07 -5.16
CA ASN A 51 -27.14 3.94 -6.47
C ASN A 51 -26.20 3.24 -7.46
N VAL A 52 -24.93 3.67 -7.54
CA VAL A 52 -23.92 3.04 -8.40
C VAL A 52 -23.72 1.57 -8.04
N LYS A 53 -23.60 1.22 -6.75
CA LYS A 53 -23.50 -0.17 -6.31
C LYS A 53 -24.70 -1.00 -6.77
N LYS A 54 -25.92 -0.44 -6.62
CA LYS A 54 -27.15 -1.09 -7.07
C LYS A 54 -27.17 -1.37 -8.58
N ILE A 55 -26.71 -0.43 -9.41
CA ILE A 55 -26.60 -0.65 -10.87
C ILE A 55 -25.74 -1.88 -11.18
N PHE A 56 -24.65 -2.08 -10.45
CA PHE A 56 -23.76 -3.22 -10.67
C PHE A 56 -24.33 -4.53 -10.13
N SER A 57 -24.92 -4.54 -8.93
CA SER A 57 -25.55 -5.74 -8.37
C SER A 57 -26.74 -6.20 -9.21
N ASP A 58 -27.58 -5.26 -9.67
CA ASP A 58 -28.74 -5.55 -10.52
C ASP A 58 -28.31 -6.11 -11.90
N ALA A 59 -27.12 -5.72 -12.38
CA ALA A 59 -26.59 -6.19 -13.65
C ALA A 59 -25.95 -7.58 -13.55
N ASP A 60 -25.25 -7.88 -12.45
CA ASP A 60 -24.54 -9.13 -12.23
C ASP A 60 -24.18 -9.32 -10.75
N GLN A 61 -25.04 -10.02 -10.04
CA GLN A 61 -24.88 -10.27 -8.60
C GLN A 61 -23.64 -11.11 -8.29
N GLU A 62 -23.31 -12.08 -9.15
CA GLU A 62 -22.18 -13.00 -8.94
C GLU A 62 -20.85 -12.24 -8.90
N ILE A 63 -20.58 -11.40 -9.91
CA ILE A 63 -19.36 -10.58 -9.93
C ILE A 63 -19.33 -9.59 -8.77
N PHE A 64 -20.49 -9.05 -8.38
CA PHE A 64 -20.59 -8.13 -7.26
C PHE A 64 -20.19 -8.79 -5.95
N ASP A 65 -20.69 -10.00 -5.69
CA ASP A 65 -20.39 -10.78 -4.48
C ASP A 65 -18.93 -11.23 -4.46
N GLU A 66 -18.38 -11.66 -5.60
CA GLU A 66 -16.94 -11.96 -5.73
C GLU A 66 -16.07 -10.74 -5.35
N CYS A 67 -16.45 -9.55 -5.80
CA CYS A 67 -15.74 -8.32 -5.45
C CYS A 67 -15.85 -7.99 -3.96
N LEU A 68 -17.01 -8.27 -3.35
CA LEU A 68 -17.23 -8.06 -1.92
C LEU A 68 -16.32 -8.95 -1.07
N VAL A 69 -16.29 -10.24 -1.36
CA VAL A 69 -15.43 -11.21 -0.66
C VAL A 69 -13.97 -10.80 -0.78
N LYS A 70 -13.51 -10.52 -2.00
CA LYS A 70 -12.12 -10.08 -2.23
C LYS A 70 -11.77 -8.80 -1.48
N PHE A 71 -12.71 -7.84 -1.42
CA PHE A 71 -12.49 -6.60 -0.68
C PHE A 71 -12.33 -6.84 0.82
N GLU A 72 -13.12 -7.74 1.41
CA GLU A 72 -12.99 -8.11 2.82
C GLU A 72 -11.64 -8.78 3.12
N GLU A 73 -11.21 -9.72 2.26
CA GLU A 73 -9.89 -10.34 2.35
C GLU A 73 -8.74 -9.31 2.28
N ASP A 74 -8.83 -8.38 1.32
CA ASP A 74 -7.84 -7.33 1.13
C ASP A 74 -7.80 -6.36 2.33
N GLU A 75 -8.93 -6.03 2.96
CA GLU A 75 -8.98 -5.17 4.15
C GLU A 75 -8.31 -5.85 5.36
N VAL A 76 -8.55 -7.15 5.58
CA VAL A 76 -7.87 -7.92 6.63
C VAL A 76 -6.35 -7.94 6.40
N LYS A 77 -5.93 -8.23 5.18
CA LYS A 77 -4.50 -8.26 4.81
C LYS A 77 -3.83 -6.90 4.96
N GLN A 78 -4.53 -5.81 4.62
CA GLN A 78 -4.02 -4.45 4.81
C GLN A 78 -3.89 -4.09 6.30
N MET A 79 -4.86 -4.50 7.13
CA MET A 79 -4.81 -4.32 8.58
C MET A 79 -3.61 -5.05 9.19
N GLU A 80 -3.40 -6.32 8.87
CA GLU A 80 -2.22 -7.07 9.35
C GLU A 80 -0.90 -6.42 8.91
N THR A 81 -0.85 -5.90 7.69
CA THR A 81 0.34 -5.22 7.17
C THR A 81 0.58 -3.90 7.91
N ARG A 82 -0.48 -3.16 8.26
CA ARG A 82 -0.38 -1.95 9.08
C ARG A 82 0.10 -2.27 10.49
N GLU A 83 -0.46 -3.27 11.14
CA GLU A 83 -0.05 -3.69 12.49
C GLU A 83 1.42 -4.11 12.54
N LYS A 84 1.89 -4.88 11.55
CA LYS A 84 3.32 -5.23 11.42
C LYS A 84 4.21 -4.00 11.29
N ARG A 85 3.77 -3.00 10.52
CA ARG A 85 4.50 -1.73 10.38
C ARG A 85 4.53 -0.97 11.70
N ASP A 86 3.40 -0.89 12.40
CA ASP A 86 3.29 -0.16 13.66
C ASP A 86 4.15 -0.80 14.77
N LEU A 87 4.19 -2.13 14.84
CA LEU A 87 5.10 -2.86 15.75
C LEU A 87 6.58 -2.60 15.41
N THR A 88 6.91 -2.57 14.11
CA THR A 88 8.28 -2.28 13.66
C THR A 88 8.69 -0.86 14.04
N TRP A 89 7.79 0.12 13.83
CA TRP A 89 8.03 1.51 14.22
C TRP A 89 8.19 1.67 15.74
N LYS A 90 7.33 1.02 16.53
CA LYS A 90 7.44 1.04 17.98
C LYS A 90 8.77 0.47 18.48
N CYS A 91 9.23 -0.65 17.91
CA CYS A 91 10.53 -1.22 18.25
C CYS A 91 11.69 -0.25 17.91
N LEU A 92 11.61 0.48 16.79
CA LEU A 92 12.59 1.50 16.43
C LEU A 92 12.61 2.68 17.41
N GLU A 93 11.44 3.13 17.86
CA GLU A 93 11.29 4.18 18.88
C GLU A 93 11.87 3.75 20.23
N ASP A 94 11.60 2.51 20.67
CA ASP A 94 12.13 1.95 21.92
C ASP A 94 13.67 1.83 21.89
N VAL A 95 14.24 1.43 20.75
CA VAL A 95 15.71 1.38 20.56
C VAL A 95 16.31 2.79 20.56
N ALA A 96 15.65 3.76 19.94
CA ALA A 96 16.13 5.15 19.91
C ALA A 96 16.11 5.77 21.32
N THR A 97 15.02 5.60 22.06
CA THR A 97 14.88 6.10 23.44
C THR A 97 15.85 5.41 24.40
N SER A 98 16.05 4.09 24.29
CA SER A 98 17.02 3.34 25.11
C SER A 98 18.48 3.77 24.83
N LYS A 99 18.80 4.12 23.57
CA LYS A 99 20.11 4.67 23.21
C LYS A 99 20.31 6.10 23.72
N VAL A 100 19.26 6.93 23.78
CA VAL A 100 19.34 8.25 24.43
C VAL A 100 19.59 8.12 25.94
N VAL A 101 19.07 7.08 26.60
CA VAL A 101 19.38 6.77 28.00
C VAL A 101 20.80 6.22 28.18
N SER A 102 21.36 5.56 27.16
CA SER A 102 22.71 4.94 27.22
C SER A 102 23.85 5.80 26.66
N ASN A 103 23.55 6.90 25.97
CA ASN A 103 24.53 7.74 25.29
C ASN A 103 24.98 8.97 26.10
N GLU A 104 25.28 8.75 27.38
CA GLU A 104 26.52 9.31 27.95
C GLU A 104 27.74 8.43 27.61
N ALA A 105 27.58 7.18 27.14
CA ALA A 105 28.74 6.30 27.03
C ALA A 105 28.71 5.22 25.93
N VAL A 106 28.35 5.50 24.67
CA VAL A 106 28.96 4.74 23.56
C VAL A 106 29.22 5.63 22.35
N LEU A 107 30.46 6.10 22.31
CA LEU A 107 31.10 6.72 21.16
C LEU A 107 30.81 5.96 19.87
N VAL A 108 30.40 6.71 18.85
CA VAL A 108 30.44 6.34 17.42
C VAL A 108 31.88 5.95 17.07
N SER A 109 32.26 4.70 17.37
CA SER A 109 33.58 4.17 17.09
C SER A 109 33.44 2.74 16.56
N LYS A 110 33.01 2.63 15.30
CA LYS A 110 33.56 1.66 14.34
C LYS A 110 33.11 1.95 12.91
N PHE A 111 33.43 3.15 12.41
CA PHE A 111 33.36 3.45 10.98
C PHE A 111 34.76 3.75 10.44
N ILE A 112 35.72 2.83 10.65
CA ILE A 112 36.94 2.76 9.83
C ILE A 112 37.21 1.28 9.57
N SER A 113 36.59 0.74 8.52
CA SER A 113 37.11 -0.47 7.90
C SER A 113 38.40 -0.06 7.20
N SER A 114 39.53 -0.40 7.82
CA SER A 114 40.86 -0.12 7.27
C SER A 114 41.09 -1.04 6.08
N VAL A 115 40.93 -0.50 4.87
CA VAL A 115 41.44 -1.13 3.66
C VAL A 115 42.96 -1.07 3.73
N ALA A 116 43.59 -2.19 4.11
CA ALA A 116 45.03 -2.36 3.95
C ALA A 116 45.33 -2.65 2.47
N ILE A 117 45.67 -1.61 1.70
CA ILE A 117 46.34 -1.80 0.41
C ILE A 117 47.80 -2.13 0.72
N ALA A 118 48.17 -3.39 0.56
CA ALA A 118 49.54 -3.84 0.64
C ALA A 118 50.40 -3.09 -0.38
N SER A 119 51.36 -2.32 0.13
CA SER A 119 52.42 -1.67 -0.65
C SER A 119 53.29 -2.73 -1.31
N GLY A 120 53.36 -2.69 -2.63
CA GLY A 120 54.33 -3.47 -3.40
C GLY A 120 55.74 -3.01 -3.10
N THR A 121 56.65 -3.98 -2.95
CA THR A 121 58.04 -3.95 -3.41
C THR A 121 58.67 -5.31 -3.09
N SER A 122 59.04 -6.09 -4.11
CA SER A 122 60.01 -7.18 -3.94
C SER A 122 61.16 -6.94 -4.92
N PRO A 123 62.42 -6.88 -4.44
CA PRO A 123 63.58 -6.65 -5.28
C PRO A 123 64.22 -7.95 -5.79
N ARG A 124 64.58 -7.89 -7.08
CA ARG A 124 65.84 -8.33 -7.69
C ARG A 124 66.20 -9.83 -7.66
N ALA A 125 66.15 -10.41 -8.86
CA ALA A 125 66.78 -11.66 -9.25
C ALA A 125 68.30 -11.53 -9.48
N THR A 126 69.03 -12.53 -9.01
CA THR A 126 70.37 -13.01 -9.41
C THR A 126 70.46 -14.46 -8.91
N ALA A 127 71.03 -15.48 -9.54
CA ALA A 127 71.62 -15.75 -10.85
C ALA A 127 71.90 -17.29 -10.90
N ALA A 128 72.35 -17.77 -12.07
CA ALA A 128 73.10 -19.00 -12.34
C ALA A 128 72.32 -20.23 -12.87
N GLY A 129 72.74 -20.65 -14.06
CA GLY A 129 72.26 -21.78 -14.85
C GLY A 129 72.56 -21.52 -16.32
#